data_AF-A0A1X7T0L4-F1
#
_entry.id   AF-A0A1X7T0L4-F1
#
_cell.length_a   1.000
_cell.length_b   1.000
_cell.length_c   1.000
_cell.angle_alpha   90.00
_cell.angle_beta   90.00
_cell.angle_gamma   90.00
#
_symmetry.space_group_name_H-M   'P 1'
#
loop_
_entity.id
_entity.type
_entity.pdbx_description
1 polymer ?
#
loop_
_entity_poly.entity_id
_entity_poly.type
_entity_poly.pdbx_seq_one_letter_code
_entity_poly.pdbx_strand_id
1 'polypeptide(L)'
;MISNRQGTETTKKKYSWTGLELRGPIKNLSPVLWSFTHLTSLYLNDNNLQRLPPDIVNLSNLSLLDLSGNKLRSLPSELGDMIQLRELLLNNNSLRILPCELGRLFLLQVLDVA
;
A
#
# COMPACT_ATOMS: atom_id res chain seq x y z
N MET A 1 -14.12 -8.44 -0.14
CA MET A 1 -13.71 -9.87 -0.08
C MET A 1 -12.19 -9.89 -0.01
N ILE A 2 -11.61 -10.57 0.98
CA ILE A 2 -10.15 -10.79 1.04
C ILE A 2 -9.88 -11.98 0.11
N SER A 3 -9.15 -11.76 -0.99
CA SER A 3 -8.85 -12.82 -1.97
C SER A 3 -7.38 -13.22 -1.87
N ASN A 4 -7.12 -14.49 -2.14
CA ASN A 4 -5.83 -15.15 -2.00
C ASN A 4 -5.36 -15.61 -3.38
N ARG A 5 -4.22 -15.09 -3.87
CA ARG A 5 -3.54 -15.65 -5.04
C ARG A 5 -2.44 -16.60 -4.57
N GLN A 6 -2.73 -17.91 -4.57
CA GLN A 6 -1.72 -18.95 -4.32
C GLN A 6 -1.21 -19.53 -5.63
N GLY A 7 0.13 -19.57 -5.75
CA GLY A 7 0.84 -20.55 -6.57
C GLY A 7 0.89 -21.91 -5.86
N THR A 8 0.70 -22.97 -6.63
CA THR A 8 0.65 -24.38 -6.21
C THR A 8 1.98 -24.87 -5.66
N GLU A 9 2.00 -25.53 -4.49
CA GLU A 9 2.68 -26.83 -4.24
C GLU A 9 2.74 -27.23 -2.75
N THR A 10 2.64 -28.54 -2.54
CA THR A 10 2.50 -29.28 -1.29
C THR A 10 3.83 -29.48 -0.55
N THR A 11 3.97 -28.86 0.63
CA THR A 11 4.69 -29.33 1.83
C THR A 11 4.38 -28.33 2.95
N LYS A 12 4.38 -28.74 4.22
CA LYS A 12 4.02 -27.87 5.37
C LYS A 12 4.99 -26.68 5.53
N LYS A 13 4.85 -25.64 4.70
CA LYS A 13 5.48 -24.34 4.89
C LYS A 13 4.73 -23.64 6.02
N LYS A 14 5.46 -23.13 7.00
CA LYS A 14 4.92 -22.19 7.98
C LYS A 14 4.55 -20.92 7.21
N TYR A 15 3.31 -20.84 6.73
CA TYR A 15 2.81 -19.72 5.96
C TYR A 15 2.85 -18.46 6.83
N SER A 16 3.88 -17.64 6.67
CA SER A 16 3.88 -16.27 7.17
C SER A 16 3.23 -15.42 6.09
N TRP A 17 1.99 -14.99 6.34
CA TRP A 17 1.25 -14.14 5.42
C TRP A 17 1.80 -12.72 5.50
N THR A 18 2.44 -12.25 4.43
CA THR A 18 3.00 -10.89 4.36
C THR A 18 2.31 -10.01 3.32
N GLY A 19 1.45 -10.57 2.48
CA GLY A 19 0.64 -9.84 1.50
C GLY A 19 -0.82 -9.72 1.94
N LEU A 20 -1.40 -8.54 1.78
CA LEU A 20 -2.83 -8.29 1.99
C LEU A 20 -3.44 -7.55 0.79
N GLU A 21 -4.57 -8.05 0.31
CA GLU A 21 -5.33 -7.46 -0.79
C GLU A 21 -6.76 -7.16 -0.34
N LEU A 22 -7.18 -5.90 -0.47
CA LEU A 22 -8.53 -5.46 -0.13
C LEU A 22 -9.26 -4.97 -1.38
N ARG A 23 -10.37 -5.63 -1.72
CA ARG A 23 -11.21 -5.29 -2.87
C ARG A 23 -12.68 -5.13 -2.53
N GLY A 24 -13.36 -4.39 -3.40
CA GLY A 24 -14.76 -3.95 -3.29
C GLY A 24 -14.78 -2.48 -2.88
N PRO A 25 -15.72 -1.65 -3.31
CA PRO A 25 -15.66 -0.16 -3.40
C PRO A 25 -15.33 0.58 -2.08
N ILE A 26 -14.14 0.35 -1.51
CA ILE A 26 -13.73 0.78 -0.17
C ILE A 26 -13.47 2.27 -0.21
N LYS A 27 -14.12 2.99 0.69
CA LYS A 27 -13.93 4.44 0.89
C LYS A 27 -13.08 4.76 2.12
N ASN A 28 -13.12 3.89 3.12
CA ASN A 28 -12.45 4.05 4.41
C ASN A 28 -11.79 2.73 4.81
N LEU A 29 -10.56 2.82 5.30
CA LEU A 29 -9.82 1.69 5.84
C LEU A 29 -10.03 1.65 7.36
N SER A 30 -10.21 0.45 7.90
CA SER A 30 -10.35 0.26 9.35
C SER A 30 -9.00 0.49 10.03
N PRO A 31 -8.94 1.20 11.18
CA PRO A 31 -7.68 1.42 11.91
C PRO A 31 -6.93 0.15 12.30
N VAL A 32 -7.63 -0.99 12.41
CA VAL A 32 -7.00 -2.29 12.67
C VAL A 32 -5.99 -2.68 11.59
N LEU A 33 -6.12 -2.14 10.37
CA LEU A 33 -5.18 -2.41 9.28
C LEU A 33 -3.75 -2.02 9.63
N TRP A 34 -3.57 -0.99 10.47
CA TRP A 34 -2.26 -0.44 10.82
C TRP A 34 -1.52 -1.29 11.87
N SER A 35 -2.17 -2.29 12.47
CA SER A 35 -1.53 -3.22 13.41
C SER A 35 -0.84 -4.41 12.74
N PHE A 36 -1.07 -4.62 11.44
CA PHE A 36 -0.43 -5.69 10.67
C PHE A 36 1.00 -5.31 10.24
N THR A 37 1.85 -5.01 11.21
CA THR A 37 3.24 -4.53 10.99
C THR A 37 4.15 -5.55 10.30
N HIS A 38 3.71 -6.81 10.18
CA HIS A 38 4.40 -7.87 9.44
C HIS A 38 4.14 -7.84 7.92
N LEU A 39 3.24 -6.97 7.43
CA LEU A 39 2.95 -6.89 6.01
C LEU A 39 4.14 -6.31 5.23
N THR A 40 4.48 -6.97 4.13
CA THR A 40 5.46 -6.52 3.14
C THR A 40 4.79 -6.03 1.86
N SER A 41 3.54 -6.42 1.60
CA SER A 41 2.80 -6.00 0.41
C SER A 41 1.34 -5.70 0.74
N LEU A 42 0.86 -4.53 0.31
CA LEU A 42 -0.51 -4.09 0.51
C LEU A 42 -1.11 -3.63 -0.82
N TYR A 43 -2.15 -4.34 -1.26
CA TYR A 43 -2.89 -4.07 -2.48
C TYR A 43 -4.24 -3.45 -2.12
N LEU A 44 -4.38 -2.17 -2.48
CA LEU A 44 -5.57 -1.34 -2.31
C LEU A 44 -6.08 -0.82 -3.67
N ASN A 45 -5.60 -1.40 -4.77
CA ASN A 45 -5.98 -1.00 -6.11
C ASN A 45 -7.48 -1.21 -6.41
N ASP A 46 -8.01 -0.43 -7.35
CA ASP A 46 -9.40 -0.49 -7.82
C ASP A 46 -10.44 -0.30 -6.70
N ASN A 47 -10.23 0.70 -5.86
CA ASN A 47 -11.11 1.07 -4.75
C ASN A 47 -11.63 2.51 -4.90
N ASN A 48 -12.32 3.02 -3.87
CA ASN A 48 -12.87 4.37 -3.84
C ASN A 48 -12.19 5.24 -2.76
N LEU A 49 -10.92 4.97 -2.44
CA LEU A 49 -10.19 5.73 -1.42
C LEU A 49 -10.03 7.17 -1.88
N GLN A 50 -10.48 8.11 -1.05
CA GLN A 50 -10.31 9.55 -1.29
C GLN A 50 -9.09 10.11 -0.56
N ARG A 51 -8.64 9.41 0.49
CA ARG A 51 -7.48 9.74 1.31
C ARG A 51 -6.80 8.47 1.80
N LEU A 52 -5.49 8.55 1.96
CA LEU A 52 -4.70 7.57 2.70
C LEU A 52 -4.40 8.18 4.09
N PRO A 53 -4.74 7.51 5.20
CA PRO A 53 -4.44 8.04 6.53
C PRO A 53 -2.94 7.98 6.83
N PRO A 54 -2.42 8.90 7.65
CA PRO A 54 -1.00 8.95 8.01
C PRO A 54 -0.53 7.71 8.78
N ASP A 55 -1.44 7.00 9.46
CA ASP A 55 -1.16 5.76 10.17
C ASP A 55 -0.61 4.62 9.28
N ILE A 56 -0.64 4.79 7.95
CA ILE A 56 0.01 3.87 6.99
C ILE A 56 1.49 3.66 7.31
N VAL A 57 2.14 4.66 7.94
CA VAL A 57 3.55 4.59 8.37
C VAL A 57 3.82 3.46 9.36
N ASN A 58 2.80 2.97 10.07
CA ASN A 58 2.93 1.83 10.99
C ASN A 58 3.23 0.51 10.25
N LEU A 59 2.96 0.43 8.95
CA LEU A 59 3.36 -0.70 8.10
C LEU A 59 4.84 -0.56 7.70
N SER A 60 5.72 -0.49 8.69
CA SER A 60 7.14 -0.14 8.50
C SER A 60 7.96 -1.15 7.68
N ASN A 61 7.46 -2.38 7.52
CA ASN A 61 8.07 -3.44 6.69
C ASN A 61 7.54 -3.47 5.25
N LEU A 62 6.65 -2.55 4.88
CA LEU A 62 6.00 -2.57 3.57
C LEU A 62 7.02 -2.24 2.47
N SER A 63 7.16 -3.15 1.51
CA SER A 63 8.00 -2.95 0.31
C SER A 63 7.18 -2.60 -0.92
N LEU A 64 5.90 -3.01 -0.97
CA LEU A 64 4.98 -2.74 -2.07
C LEU A 64 3.67 -2.15 -1.55
N LEU A 65 3.31 -0.99 -2.07
CA LEU A 65 2.02 -0.34 -1.85
C LEU A 65 1.36 -0.02 -3.20
N ASP A 66 0.28 -0.73 -3.50
CA ASP A 66 -0.52 -0.49 -4.70
C ASP A 66 -1.81 0.26 -4.32
N LEU A 67 -1.89 1.53 -4.73
CA LEU A 67 -3.03 2.42 -4.55
C LEU A 67 -3.66 2.81 -5.91
N SER A 68 -3.29 2.11 -6.99
CA SER A 68 -3.75 2.44 -8.33
C SER A 68 -5.28 2.36 -8.47
N GLY A 69 -5.87 3.17 -9.34
CA GLY A 69 -7.32 3.14 -9.58
C GLY A 69 -8.15 3.54 -8.35
N ASN A 70 -7.72 4.57 -7.63
CA ASN A 70 -8.45 5.17 -6.51
C ASN A 70 -8.85 6.62 -6.82
N LYS A 71 -9.27 7.39 -5.80
CA LYS A 71 -9.70 8.80 -5.92
C LYS A 71 -8.86 9.71 -5.04
N LEU A 72 -7.61 9.33 -4.77
CA LEU A 72 -6.69 10.08 -3.92
C LEU A 72 -6.38 11.43 -4.58
N ARG A 73 -6.44 12.50 -3.78
CA ARG A 73 -6.11 13.87 -4.21
C ARG A 73 -4.77 14.36 -3.66
N SER A 74 -4.32 13.75 -2.58
CA SER A 74 -3.05 13.98 -1.93
C SER A 74 -2.58 12.70 -1.25
N LEU A 75 -1.31 12.68 -0.85
CA LEU A 75 -0.72 11.64 0.00
C LEU A 75 -0.29 12.28 1.32
N PRO A 76 -0.34 11.53 2.45
CA PRO A 76 0.25 11.98 3.71
C PRO A 76 1.77 12.14 3.58
N SER A 77 2.36 13.13 4.25
CA SER A 77 3.82 13.34 4.24
C SER A 77 4.57 12.22 4.97
N GLU A 78 3.91 11.58 5.93
CA GLU A 78 4.39 10.41 6.68
C GLU A 78 4.72 9.21 5.77
N LEU A 79 4.19 9.18 4.54
CA LEU A 79 4.56 8.17 3.55
C LEU A 79 6.06 8.19 3.24
N GLY A 80 6.73 9.33 3.40
CA GLY A 80 8.17 9.47 3.25
C GLY A 80 9.00 8.75 4.32
N ASP A 81 8.40 8.39 5.45
CA ASP A 81 9.10 7.70 6.54
C ASP A 81 9.07 6.16 6.37
N MET A 82 8.36 5.65 5.36
CA MET A 82 8.29 4.22 5.01
C MET A 82 9.53 3.78 4.23
N ILE A 83 10.70 3.87 4.84
CA ILE A 83 12.02 3.68 4.20
C ILE A 83 12.25 2.31 3.54
N GLN A 84 11.43 1.30 3.83
CA GLN A 84 11.49 -0.02 3.18
C GLN A 84 10.73 -0.10 1.86
N LEU A 85 9.97 0.94 1.50
CA LEU A 85 9.13 0.95 0.31
C LEU A 85 9.99 0.95 -0.95
N ARG A 86 9.71 -0.01 -1.84
CA ARG A 86 10.39 -0.22 -3.13
C ARG A 86 9.48 0.10 -4.30
N GLU A 87 8.19 -0.19 -4.15
CA GLU A 87 7.19 0.01 -5.19
C GLU A 87 6.00 0.78 -4.63
N LEU A 88 5.72 1.93 -5.23
CA LEU A 88 4.56 2.77 -4.93
C LEU A 88 3.79 3.03 -6.23
N LEU A 89 2.65 2.36 -6.39
CA LEU A 89 1.79 2.48 -7.56
C LEU A 89 0.60 3.41 -7.25
N LEU A 90 0.50 4.51 -7.97
CA LEU A 90 -0.47 5.59 -7.74
C LEU A 90 -1.24 5.98 -9.00
N ASN A 91 -0.97 5.35 -10.14
CA ASN A 91 -1.64 5.61 -11.40
C ASN A 91 -3.17 5.51 -11.28
N ASN A 92 -3.88 6.25 -12.13
CA ASN A 92 -5.34 6.34 -12.10
C ASN A 92 -5.88 6.87 -10.75
N ASN A 93 -5.24 7.90 -10.21
CA ASN A 93 -5.76 8.71 -9.09
C ASN A 93 -6.05 10.15 -9.54
N SER A 94 -6.33 11.05 -8.61
CA SER A 94 -6.55 12.49 -8.86
C SER A 94 -5.49 13.35 -8.17
N LEU A 95 -4.26 12.82 -8.05
CA LEU A 95 -3.14 13.50 -7.42
C LEU A 95 -2.69 14.69 -8.26
N ARG A 96 -2.51 15.84 -7.62
CA ARG A 96 -1.96 17.06 -8.27
C ARG A 96 -0.52 17.35 -7.87
N ILE A 97 -0.14 16.88 -6.69
CA ILE A 97 1.13 17.13 -6.04
C ILE A 97 1.48 15.90 -5.22
N LEU A 98 2.77 15.59 -5.21
CA LEU A 98 3.35 14.60 -4.32
C LEU A 98 4.02 15.33 -3.14
N PRO A 99 3.95 14.79 -1.91
CA PRO A 99 4.68 15.35 -0.79
C PRO A 99 6.18 15.27 -1.04
N CYS A 100 6.94 16.33 -0.71
CA CYS A 100 8.37 16.37 -0.93
C CYS A 100 9.12 15.33 -0.08
N GLU A 101 8.50 14.87 0.99
CA GLU A 101 8.96 13.81 1.88
C GLU A 101 9.15 12.46 1.16
N LEU A 102 8.50 12.22 0.00
CA LEU A 102 8.79 11.03 -0.82
C LEU A 102 10.26 10.97 -1.25
N GLY A 103 10.97 12.11 -1.27
CA GLY A 103 12.42 12.15 -1.51
C GLY A 103 13.26 11.42 -0.44
N ARG A 104 12.68 11.04 0.70
CA ARG A 104 13.33 10.21 1.74
C ARG A 104 13.28 8.72 1.44
N LEU A 105 12.50 8.29 0.44
CA LEU A 105 12.36 6.88 0.08
C LEU A 105 13.54 6.41 -0.78
N PHE A 106 14.72 6.32 -0.18
CA PHE A 106 15.96 5.97 -0.87
C PHE A 106 15.98 4.57 -1.49
N LEU A 107 15.07 3.67 -1.04
CA LEU A 107 14.92 2.32 -1.60
C LEU A 107 13.85 2.23 -2.70
N LEU A 108 13.17 3.34 -3.02
CA LEU A 108 12.11 3.35 -4.03
C LEU A 108 12.70 3.10 -5.42
N GLN A 109 12.19 2.07 -6.08
CA GLN A 109 12.60 1.64 -7.41
C GLN A 109 11.53 1.96 -8.45
N VAL A 110 10.26 1.85 -8.05
CA VAL A 110 9.11 2.13 -8.91
C VAL A 110 8.20 3.15 -8.22
N LEU A 111 8.00 4.27 -8.91
CA LEU A 111 6.99 5.26 -8.60
C LEU A 111 6.14 5.47 -9.86
N ASP A 112 4.91 4.97 -9.85
CA ASP A 112 3.99 5.12 -10.98
C ASP A 112 2.91 6.15 -10.65
N VAL A 113 2.92 7.27 -11.37
CA VAL A 113 2.05 8.43 -11.16
C VAL A 113 1.46 8.88 -12.50
N ALA A 114 0.49 8.12 -13.02
CA ALA A 114 -0.25 8.45 -14.25
C ALA A 114 -1.68 8.95 -13.97
#